data_AF-X1CMI1-F1
#
_entry.id   AF-X1CMI1-F1
#
_cell.length_a   1.000
_cell.length_b   1.000
_cell.length_c   1.000
_cell.angle_alpha   90.00
_cell.angle_beta   90.00
_cell.angle_gamma   90.00
#
_symmetry.space_group_name_H-M   'P 1'
#
loop_
_entity.id
_entity.type
_entity.pdbx_description
1 polymer ?
#
loop_
_entity_poly.entity_id
_entity_poly.type
_entity_poly.pdbx_seq_one_letter_code
_entity_poly.pdbx_strand_id
1 'polypeptide(L)'
;MPLVKKRIFLTAGSTSDQVLAGTTYEYVDPNTVIRVAAAVDTAGTSATADTTMDFTVNNAEFSRGASVSALVTGEPFGASENSNYVMNNMVTTGAIRNRPI
;
A
#
# COMPACT_ATOMS: atom_id res chain seq x y z
N MET A 1 10.08 -13.23 3.61
CA MET A 1 9.10 -12.49 4.43
C MET A 1 7.71 -13.02 4.11
N PRO A 2 6.80 -13.16 5.09
CA PRO A 2 5.43 -13.57 4.84
C PRO A 2 4.71 -12.52 3.98
N LEU A 3 3.97 -12.97 2.97
CA LEU A 3 3.22 -12.10 2.07
C LEU A 3 1.74 -12.11 2.49
N VAL A 4 1.28 -11.03 3.10
CA VAL A 4 -0.14 -10.86 3.46
C VAL A 4 -0.88 -10.32 2.24
N LYS A 5 -1.68 -11.17 1.58
CA LYS A 5 -2.57 -10.76 0.49
C LYS A 5 -4.01 -10.69 1.00
N LYS A 6 -4.65 -9.53 0.91
CA LYS A 6 -6.09 -9.37 1.16
C LYS A 6 -6.74 -8.68 -0.04
N ARG A 7 -7.95 -9.12 -0.39
CA ARG A 7 -8.83 -8.39 -1.31
C ARG A 7 -9.65 -7.43 -0.47
N ILE A 8 -9.58 -6.14 -0.79
CA ILE A 8 -10.32 -5.08 -0.12
C ILE A 8 -11.40 -4.60 -1.09
N PHE A 9 -12.65 -4.51 -0.63
CA PHE A 9 -13.74 -3.90 -1.38
C PHE A 9 -14.02 -2.53 -0.78
N LEU A 10 -13.92 -1.48 -1.59
CA LEU A 10 -14.21 -0.10 -1.19
C LEU A 10 -15.48 0.35 -1.92
N THR A 11 -16.50 0.73 -1.17
CA THR A 11 -17.70 1.37 -1.73
C THR A 11 -17.37 2.80 -2.16
N ALA A 12 -18.13 3.35 -3.11
CA ALA A 12 -17.97 4.75 -3.48
C ALA A 12 -18.15 5.65 -2.24
N GLY A 13 -17.17 6.52 -1.97
CA GLY A 13 -17.14 7.36 -0.77
C GLY A 13 -16.50 6.72 0.47
N SER A 14 -15.90 5.52 0.36
CA SER A 14 -15.06 4.97 1.43
C SER A 14 -13.94 5.95 1.82
N THR A 15 -13.75 6.12 3.11
CA THR A 15 -12.63 6.85 3.70
C THR A 15 -11.48 5.90 4.01
N SER A 16 -10.30 6.47 4.28
CA SER A 16 -9.12 5.82 4.87
C SER A 16 -9.44 4.72 5.89
N ASP A 17 -8.75 3.58 5.78
CA ASP A 17 -8.76 2.51 6.79
C ASP A 17 -7.34 2.05 7.12
N GLN A 18 -7.07 1.79 8.40
CA GLN A 18 -5.75 1.36 8.85
C GLN A 18 -5.62 -0.16 8.68
N VAL A 19 -5.21 -0.59 7.48
CA VAL A 19 -5.17 -2.03 7.09
C VAL A 19 -4.31 -2.95 7.97
N LEU A 20 -3.38 -2.40 8.75
CA LEU A 20 -2.52 -3.18 9.67
C LEU A 20 -3.02 -3.18 11.13
N ALA A 21 -4.06 -2.42 11.46
CA ALA A 21 -4.60 -2.35 12.81
C ALA A 21 -5.10 -3.72 13.29
N GLY A 22 -4.75 -4.10 14.51
CA GLY A 22 -5.13 -5.37 15.11
C GLY A 22 -4.41 -6.59 14.51
N THR A 23 -3.42 -6.38 13.63
CA THR A 23 -2.56 -7.45 13.11
C THR A 23 -1.22 -7.47 13.83
N THR A 24 -0.48 -8.57 13.74
CA THR A 24 0.91 -8.66 14.25
C THR A 24 1.87 -7.71 13.54
N TYR A 25 1.45 -7.06 12.46
CA TYR A 25 2.24 -6.11 11.68
C TYR A 25 1.90 -4.65 11.99
N GLU A 26 1.05 -4.41 13.00
CA GLU A 26 0.76 -3.06 13.50
C GLU A 26 2.03 -2.38 14.04
N TYR A 27 2.91 -3.18 14.63
CA TYR A 27 4.24 -2.81 15.09
C TYR A 27 5.26 -3.63 14.33
N VAL A 28 6.29 -2.98 13.81
CA VAL A 28 7.31 -3.64 13.01
C VAL A 28 8.68 -3.27 13.57
N ASP A 29 9.51 -4.28 13.80
CA ASP A 29 10.85 -4.09 14.34
C ASP A 29 11.73 -3.27 13.38
N PRO A 30 12.75 -2.57 13.89
CA PRO A 30 13.75 -1.89 13.07
C PRO A 30 14.43 -2.85 12.09
N ASN A 31 14.87 -2.32 10.94
CA ASN A 31 15.52 -3.05 9.84
C ASN A 31 14.61 -4.07 9.12
N THR A 32 13.30 -3.93 9.26
CA THR A 32 12.34 -4.73 8.51
C THR A 32 11.94 -4.02 7.23
N VAL A 33 11.85 -4.78 6.13
CA VAL A 33 11.40 -4.24 4.84
C VAL A 33 9.87 -4.22 4.77
N ILE A 34 9.28 -3.06 4.55
CA ILE A 34 7.85 -2.94 4.25
C ILE A 34 7.71 -2.58 2.78
N ARG A 35 7.06 -3.47 2.02
CA ARG A 35 6.69 -3.25 0.62
C ARG A 35 5.18 -3.27 0.50
N VAL A 36 4.65 -2.24 -0.14
CA VAL A 36 3.24 -2.12 -0.45
C VAL A 36 3.08 -2.21 -1.94
N ALA A 37 2.25 -3.15 -2.38
CA ALA A 37 1.78 -3.20 -3.75
C ALA A 37 0.27 -3.00 -3.78
N ALA A 38 -0.20 -2.16 -4.69
CA ALA A 38 -1.61 -1.86 -4.86
C ALA A 38 -1.95 -1.88 -6.35
N ALA A 39 -3.17 -2.30 -6.67
CA ALA A 39 -3.71 -2.26 -8.01
C ALA A 39 -5.22 -2.00 -8.00
N VAL A 40 -5.74 -1.33 -9.03
CA VAL A 40 -7.17 -1.17 -9.27
C VAL A 40 -7.61 -1.97 -10.49
N ASP A 41 -8.80 -2.56 -10.44
CA ASP A 41 -9.37 -3.28 -11.59
C ASP A 41 -9.69 -2.35 -12.77
N THR A 42 -9.90 -1.06 -12.48
CA THR A 42 -10.17 -0.03 -13.49
C THR A 42 -9.40 1.22 -13.12
N ALA A 43 -8.47 1.64 -13.97
CA ALA A 43 -7.75 2.90 -13.80
C ALA A 43 -8.67 4.11 -13.99
N GLY A 44 -8.34 5.22 -13.33
CA GLY A 44 -8.96 6.49 -13.63
C GLY A 44 -8.69 6.88 -15.07
N THR A 45 -9.69 7.46 -15.73
CA THR A 45 -9.58 7.92 -17.13
C THR A 45 -9.25 9.42 -17.22
N SER A 46 -9.05 10.09 -16.08
CA SER A 46 -8.79 11.52 -15.95
C SER A 46 -7.96 11.80 -14.70
N ALA A 47 -7.25 12.93 -14.69
CA ALA A 47 -6.38 13.37 -13.58
C ALA A 47 -7.09 13.47 -12.21
N THR A 48 -8.42 13.52 -12.17
CA THR A 48 -9.22 13.57 -10.93
C THR A 48 -10.03 12.30 -10.69
N ALA A 49 -9.92 11.31 -11.57
CA ALA A 49 -10.65 10.04 -11.49
C ALA A 49 -9.77 8.89 -10.98
N ASP A 50 -8.47 9.13 -10.79
CA ASP A 50 -7.55 8.14 -10.25
C ASP A 50 -7.90 7.83 -8.79
N THR A 51 -7.89 6.53 -8.47
CA THR A 51 -7.83 6.11 -7.08
C THR A 51 -6.43 6.40 -6.58
N THR A 52 -6.32 7.31 -5.63
CA THR A 52 -5.06 7.68 -5.00
C THR A 52 -4.93 7.04 -3.63
N MET A 53 -3.72 6.64 -3.25
CA MET A 53 -3.43 6.06 -1.95
C MET A 53 -2.38 6.87 -1.19
N ASP A 54 -2.71 7.19 0.05
CA ASP A 54 -1.76 7.73 1.02
C ASP A 54 -1.10 6.57 1.77
N PHE A 55 0.15 6.74 2.16
CA PHE A 55 0.83 5.71 2.93
C PHE A 55 1.85 6.34 3.86
N THR A 56 1.70 6.08 5.15
CA THR A 56 2.68 6.48 6.16
C THR A 56 3.13 5.28 6.99
N VAL A 57 4.43 5.24 7.27
CA VAL A 57 5.11 4.19 8.02
C VAL A 57 5.94 4.87 9.08
N ASN A 58 5.88 4.42 10.34
CA ASN A 58 6.68 4.99 11.42
C ASN A 58 6.62 6.53 11.52
N ASN A 59 5.46 7.14 11.25
CA ASN A 59 5.27 8.59 11.26
C ASN A 59 6.07 9.35 10.15
N ALA A 60 6.57 8.62 9.15
CA ALA A 60 7.12 9.15 7.91
C ALA A 60 6.11 8.96 6.77
N GLU A 61 5.88 10.04 6.02
CA GLU A 61 4.99 10.03 4.87
C GLU A 61 5.75 9.53 3.64
N PHE A 62 5.19 8.52 2.97
CA PHE A 62 5.81 7.89 1.82
C PHE A 62 5.05 8.14 0.52
N SER A 63 3.72 8.10 0.56
CA SER A 63 2.88 8.57 -0.53
C SER A 63 1.80 9.50 -0.01
N ARG A 64 1.55 10.57 -0.75
CA ARG A 64 0.42 11.47 -0.57
C ARG A 64 -0.23 11.71 -1.94
N GLY A 65 -1.43 11.23 -2.13
CA GLY A 65 -2.20 11.34 -3.36
C GLY A 65 -1.60 10.55 -4.52
N ALA A 66 -0.86 9.46 -4.28
CA ALA A 66 -0.23 8.70 -5.35
C ALA A 66 -1.25 7.82 -6.08
N SER A 67 -1.35 7.96 -7.40
CA SER A 67 -2.23 7.13 -8.24
C SER A 67 -1.83 5.64 -8.15
N VAL A 68 -2.83 4.79 -7.96
CA VAL A 68 -2.66 3.33 -7.90
C VAL A 68 -2.65 2.74 -9.31
N SER A 69 -1.70 1.86 -9.60
CA SER A 69 -1.57 1.18 -10.90
C SER A 69 -2.82 0.36 -11.28
N ALA A 70 -3.12 0.27 -12.58
CA ALA A 70 -4.14 -0.65 -13.08
C ALA A 70 -3.66 -2.11 -12.95
N LEU A 71 -4.54 -3.04 -12.57
CA LEU A 71 -4.23 -4.46 -12.59
C LEU A 71 -4.12 -4.95 -14.03
N VAL A 72 -2.93 -5.40 -14.44
CA VAL A 72 -2.65 -5.85 -15.80
C VAL A 72 -2.82 -7.37 -15.88
N THR A 73 -3.64 -7.82 -16.83
CA THR A 73 -3.80 -9.25 -17.12
C THR A 73 -2.53 -9.81 -17.74
N GLY A 74 -2.06 -10.96 -17.24
CA GLY A 74 -0.82 -11.60 -17.72
C GLY A 74 0.42 -11.24 -16.90
N GLU A 75 0.34 -10.24 -16.01
CA GLU A 75 1.39 -9.93 -15.04
C GLU A 75 0.99 -10.39 -13.63
N PRO A 76 1.85 -11.13 -12.91
CA PRO A 76 1.54 -11.57 -11.56
C PRO A 76 1.51 -10.39 -10.58
N PHE A 77 0.39 -10.22 -9.88
CA PHE A 77 0.29 -9.24 -8.79
C PHE A 77 1.19 -9.62 -7.61
N GLY A 78 2.08 -8.71 -7.19
CA GLY A 78 2.97 -8.93 -6.07
C GLY A 78 3.74 -7.71 -5.60
N ALA A 79 4.25 -7.79 -4.37
CA ALA A 79 5.10 -6.78 -3.74
C ALA A 79 6.60 -7.14 -3.85
N SER A 80 6.99 -7.80 -4.95
CA SER A 80 8.41 -8.06 -5.24
C SER A 80 9.10 -6.75 -5.57
N GLU A 81 10.37 -6.60 -5.22
CA GLU A 81 11.14 -5.35 -5.30
C GLU A 81 11.10 -4.63 -6.67
N ASN A 82 10.87 -5.37 -7.76
CA ASN A 82 10.80 -4.84 -9.12
C ASN A 82 9.41 -5.00 -9.77
N SER A 83 8.36 -5.19 -8.98
CA SER A 83 7.01 -5.29 -9.53
C SER A 83 6.46 -3.90 -9.87
N ASN A 84 5.79 -3.79 -11.02
CA ASN A 84 5.08 -2.60 -11.49
C ASN A 84 3.97 -2.12 -10.54
N TYR A 85 3.59 -2.95 -9.57
CA TYR A 85 2.56 -2.65 -8.57
C TYR A 85 3.13 -2.09 -7.27
N VAL A 86 4.46 -2.09 -7.09
CA VAL A 86 5.09 -1.60 -5.86
C VAL A 86 4.99 -0.09 -5.77
N MET A 87 4.26 0.37 -4.77
CA MET A 87 4.12 1.78 -4.41
C MET A 87 5.27 2.24 -3.52
N ASN A 88 5.90 1.33 -2.77
CA ASN A 88 6.94 1.62 -1.78
C ASN A 88 7.90 0.44 -1.55
N ASN A 89 9.20 0.75 -1.40
CA ASN A 89 10.23 -0.15 -0.88
C ASN A 89 11.04 0.56 0.23
N MET A 90 10.69 0.35 1.51
CA MET A 90 11.33 1.00 2.66
C MET A 90 11.90 0.00 3.66
N VAL A 91 12.99 0.39 4.34
CA VAL A 91 13.53 -0.25 5.55
C VAL A 91 13.15 0.57 6.79
N THR A 92 12.55 -0.06 7.80
CA THR A 92 12.16 0.61 9.05
C THR A 92 13.40 1.03 9.87
N THR A 93 13.40 2.25 10.40
CA THR A 93 14.55 2.81 11.14
C THR A 93 14.35 2.88 12.66
N GLY A 94 13.15 2.55 13.15
CA GLY A 94 12.81 2.55 14.58
C GLY A 94 11.55 1.73 14.87
N ALA A 95 11.33 1.37 16.14
CA ALA A 95 10.16 0.63 16.61
C ALA A 95 8.99 1.60 16.88
N ILE A 96 8.39 2.11 15.80
CA ILE A 96 7.28 3.07 15.86
C ILE A 96 6.02 2.41 15.26
N ARG A 97 4.84 2.94 15.57
CA ARG A 97 3.57 2.44 15.06
C ARG A 97 3.37 2.85 13.60
N ASN A 98 2.97 1.90 12.74
CA ASN A 98 2.68 2.18 11.33
C ASN A 98 1.25 2.71 11.16
N ARG A 99 1.09 3.77 10.35
CA ARG A 99 -0.21 4.42 10.10
C ARG A 99 -0.47 4.52 8.60
N PRO A 100 -0.81 3.43 7.90
CA PRO A 100 -1.45 3.59 6.59
C PRO A 100 -2.70 4.46 6.78
N ILE A 101 -2.80 5.54 6.02
CA ILE A 101 -3.96 6.44 5.91
C ILE A 101 -4.59 6.24 4.53
#